data_AF-A0A0F9I1V3-F1
#
_entry.id   AF-A0A0F9I1V3-F1
#
_cell.length_a   1.000
_cell.length_b   1.000
_cell.length_c   1.000
_cell.angle_alpha   90.00
_cell.angle_beta   90.00
_cell.angle_gamma   90.00
#
_symmetry.space_group_name_H-M   'P 1'
#
loop_
_entity.id
_entity.type
_entity.pdbx_description
1 polymer ?
#
loop_
_entity_poly.entity_id
_entity_poly.type
_entity_poly.pdbx_seq_one_letter_code
_entity_poly.pdbx_strand_id
1 'polypeptide(L)' 'MKVIDSMWFNTAYGHFGFVVGENDMGERKLYAGVVGGHNQNADEQTILSWGHKVNIDMMEGLIAKTTKSLGVKGIINLF' A
#
# COMPACT_ATOMS: atom_id res chain seq x y z
N MET A 1 -6.44 15.82 1.44
CA MET A 1 -6.03 14.74 0.52
C MET A 1 -7.20 13.82 0.27
N LYS A 2 -7.41 13.45 -0.99
CA LYS A 2 -8.46 12.53 -1.43
C LYS A 2 -7.93 11.10 -1.40
N VAL A 3 -8.75 10.13 -0.97
CA VAL A 3 -8.43 8.70 -1.10
C VAL A 3 -8.70 8.25 -2.53
N ILE A 4 -7.74 7.55 -3.13
CA ILE A 4 -7.87 6.94 -4.45
C ILE A 4 -8.18 5.45 -4.34
N ASP A 5 -7.45 4.74 -3.47
CA ASP A 5 -7.62 3.31 -3.24
C ASP A 5 -7.02 2.89 -1.89
N SER A 6 -7.41 1.72 -1.38
CA SER A 6 -6.89 1.16 -0.14
C SER A 6 -6.83 -0.37 -0.14
N MET A 7 -5.86 -0.92 0.59
CA MET A 7 -5.70 -2.36 0.82
C MET A 7 -5.49 -2.62 2.31
N TRP A 8 -6.14 -3.66 2.83
CA TRP A 8 -6.18 -3.95 4.26
C TRP A 8 -5.67 -5.36 4.58
N PHE A 9 -4.92 -5.45 5.68
CA PHE A 9 -4.49 -6.68 6.32
C PHE A 9 -5.07 -6.72 7.73
N ASN A 10 -6.08 -7.56 7.91
CA ASN A 10 -6.76 -7.72 9.19
C ASN A 10 -6.25 -8.98 9.89
N THR A 11 -5.81 -8.82 11.13
CA THR A 11 -5.34 -9.93 11.97
C THR A 11 -5.98 -9.84 13.35
N ALA A 12 -5.83 -10.90 14.16
CA ALA A 12 -6.25 -10.87 15.56
C ALA A 12 -5.52 -9.78 16.39
N TYR A 13 -4.42 -9.23 15.88
CA TYR A 13 -3.58 -8.24 16.56
C TYR A 13 -3.78 -6.81 16.04
N GLY A 14 -4.75 -6.59 15.16
CA GLY A 14 -5.12 -5.27 14.66
C GLY A 14 -5.23 -5.19 13.15
N HIS A 15 -5.41 -3.96 12.67
CA HIS A 15 -5.76 -3.63 11.30
C HIS A 15 -4.66 -2.76 10.69
N PHE A 16 -3.86 -3.35 9.81
CA PHE A 16 -2.84 -2.64 9.05
C PHE A 16 -3.36 -2.36 7.64
N GLY A 17 -3.07 -1.20 7.08
CA GLY A 17 -3.52 -0.84 5.75
C GLY A 17 -2.53 0.00 4.97
N PHE A 18 -2.68 -0.07 3.65
CA PHE A 18 -2.12 0.86 2.70
C PHE A 18 -3.22 1.75 2.13
N VAL A 19 -2.95 3.05 1.98
CA VAL A 19 -3.87 4.02 1.40
C VAL A 19 -3.15 4.87 0.37
N VAL A 20 -3.68 4.94 -0.84
CA VAL A 20 -3.22 5.87 -1.87
C VAL A 20 -3.97 7.19 -1.70
N GLY A 21 -3.25 8.25 -1.37
CA GLY A 21 -3.77 9.60 -1.27
C GLY A 21 -3.34 10.47 -2.45
N GLU A 22 -4.24 11.34 -2.91
CA GLU A 22 -3.97 12.39 -3.91
C GLU A 22 -4.14 13.77 -3.25
N ASN A 23 -3.20 14.67 -3.48
CA ASN A 23 -3.33 16.07 -3.03
C ASN A 23 -4.01 16.94 -4.09
N ASP A 24 -4.25 18.21 -3.76
CA ASP A 24 -4.96 19.14 -4.64
C ASP A 24 -4.18 19.49 -5.92
N MET A 25 -2.88 19.16 -5.98
CA MET A 25 -2.03 19.29 -7.15
C MET A 25 -1.99 18.01 -8.01
N GLY A 26 -2.75 16.97 -7.64
CA GLY A 26 -2.78 15.68 -8.33
C GLY A 26 -1.60 14.74 -8.00
N GLU A 27 -0.73 15.10 -7.05
CA GLU A 27 0.38 14.25 -6.63
C GLU A 27 -0.14 13.08 -5.78
N ARG A 28 0.17 11.85 -6.21
CA ARG A 28 -0.22 10.62 -5.51
C ARG A 28 0.89 10.08 -4.64
N LYS A 29 0.55 9.67 -3.42
CA LYS A 29 1.47 9.05 -2.46
C LYS A 29 0.80 7.87 -1.78
N LEU A 30 1.58 6.82 -1.55
CA LEU A 30 1.16 5.67 -0.77
C LEU A 30 1.53 5.89 0.69
N TYR A 31 0.57 5.64 1.58
CA TYR A 31 0.74 5.69 3.03
C TYR A 31 0.42 4.33 3.63
N ALA A 32 1.07 4.02 4.75
CA ALA A 32 0.85 2.79 5.49
C ALA A 32 0.66 3.10 6.98
N GLY A 33 -0.20 2.34 7.66
CA GLY A 33 -0.43 2.54 9.08
C GLY A 33 -1.30 1.47 9.72
N VAL A 34 -1.40 1.53 11.05
CA VAL A 34 -2.27 0.69 11.86
C VAL A 34 -3.42 1.54 12.38
N VAL A 35 -4.63 0.98 12.37
CA VAL A 35 -5.88 1.67 12.68
C VAL A 35 -6.83 0.78 13.50
N GLY A 36 -7.98 1.33 13.88
CA GLY A 36 -8.99 0.63 14.68
C GLY A 36 -9.78 -0.42 13.89
N GLY A 37 -9.95 -0.26 12.58
CA GLY A 37 -10.63 -1.25 11.72
C GLY A 37 -12.16 -1.25 11.88
N HIS A 38 -12.74 -0.19 12.45
CA HIS A 38 -14.17 -0.09 12.70
C HIS A 38 -14.93 0.64 11.58
N ASN A 39 -14.24 1.52 10.84
CA ASN A 39 -14.85 2.33 9.79
C ASN A 39 -13.80 2.68 8.74
N GLN A 40 -13.94 2.09 7.56
CA GLN A 40 -12.97 2.25 6.48
C GLN A 40 -12.67 3.73 6.15
N ASN A 41 -13.69 4.58 6.00
CA ASN A 41 -13.46 5.99 5.67
C ASN A 41 -12.66 6.71 6.77
N ALA A 42 -12.98 6.48 8.04
CA ALA A 42 -12.26 7.09 9.15
C ALA A 42 -10.82 6.55 9.26
N ASP A 43 -10.65 5.26 9.04
CA ASP A 43 -9.37 4.57 9.06
C ASP A 43 -8.45 5.05 7.91
N GLU A 44 -8.99 5.21 6.69
CA GLU A 44 -8.26 5.77 5.55
C GLU A 44 -7.78 7.19 5.84
N GLN A 45 -8.66 8.06 6.36
CA GLN A 45 -8.29 9.43 6.72
C GLN A 45 -7.27 9.48 7.86
N THR A 46 -7.34 8.52 8.79
CA THR A 46 -6.35 8.37 9.86
C THR A 46 -4.97 8.05 9.27
N ILE A 47 -4.88 7.12 8.32
CA ILE A 47 -3.62 6.77 7.65
C ILE A 47 -3.09 7.94 6.81
N LEU A 48 -3.96 8.67 6.09
CA LEU A 48 -3.51 9.84 5.33
C LEU A 48 -2.98 10.98 6.23
N SER A 49 -3.48 11.07 7.46
CA SER A 49 -3.11 12.13 8.42
C SER A 49 -1.88 11.75 9.26
N TRP A 50 -1.78 10.49 9.66
CA TRP A 50 -0.82 10.03 10.68
C TRP A 50 0.01 8.81 10.27
N GLY A 51 -0.30 8.18 9.13
CA GLY A 51 0.45 7.06 8.61
C GLY A 51 1.81 7.47 8.06
N HIS A 52 2.64 6.46 7.79
CA HIS A 52 3.95 6.67 7.18
C HIS A 52 3.85 6.67 5.67
N LYS A 53 4.44 7.68 5.04
CA LYS A 53 4.66 7.69 3.60
C LYS A 53 5.57 6.51 3.24
N VAL A 54 5.11 5.65 2.34
CA VAL A 54 5.87 4.50 1.87
C VAL A 54 6.96 4.97 0.90
N ASN A 55 8.17 4.44 1.07
CA ASN A 55 9.22 4.55 0.06
C ASN A 55 8.96 3.50 -1.04
N ILE A 56 8.60 3.99 -2.23
CA ILE A 56 8.20 3.13 -3.34
C ILE A 56 9.37 2.27 -3.83
N ASP A 57 10.56 2.84 -4.03
CA ASP A 57 11.75 2.11 -4.49
C ASP A 57 12.10 0.93 -3.57
N MET A 58 11.99 1.15 -2.25
CA MET A 58 12.20 0.09 -1.27
C MET A 58 11.12 -0.99 -1.35
N MET A 59 9.86 -0.60 -1.54
CA MET A 59 8.75 -1.54 -1.65
C MET A 59 8.84 -2.37 -2.94
N GLU A 60 9.19 -1.75 -4.07
CA GLU A 60 9.49 -2.44 -5.32
C GLU A 60 10.65 -3.43 -5.14
N GLY A 61 11.72 -3.03 -4.44
CA GLY A 61 12.84 -3.91 -4.10
C GLY A 61 12.44 -5.10 -3.22
N LEU A 62 11.44 -4.97 -2.35
CA LEU A 62 10.88 -6.08 -1.59
C LEU A 62 10.03 -7.00 -2.47
N ILE A 63 9.16 -6.43 -3.30
CA ILE A 63 8.31 -7.18 -4.24
C ILE A 63 9.18 -8.00 -5.20
N ALA A 64 10.24 -7.40 -5.75
CA ALA A 64 11.19 -8.07 -6.65
C ALA A 64 11.92 -9.26 -6.00
N LYS A 65 12.06 -9.28 -4.66
CA LYS A 65 12.64 -10.43 -3.95
C LYS A 65 11.65 -11.59 -3.79
N THR A 66 10.35 -11.32 -3.85
CA THR A 66 9.31 -12.38 -3.81
C THR A 66 9.25 -13.14 -5.13
N THR A 67 9.62 -12.49 -6.23
CA THR A 67 9.89 -13.13 -7.51
C THR A 67 11.29 -13.75 -7.47
N LYS A 68 11.39 -15.03 -7.11
CA LYS A 68 12.60 -15.83 -7.30
C LYS A 68 13.11 -15.59 -8.73
N SER A 69 14.41 -15.36 -8.92
CA SER A 69 15.04 -15.29 -10.25
C SER A 69 14.47 -16.41 -11.12
N LEU A 70 13.51 -16.07 -11.98
CA LEU A 70 13.06 -16.93 -13.05
C LEU A 70 14.24 -16.90 -14.01
N GLY A 71 15.17 -17.84 -13.85
CA GLY A 71 16.29 -17.97 -14.76
C GLY A 71 15.75 -18.15 -16.17
N VAL A 72 15.72 -17.06 -16.96
CA VAL A 72 15.52 -16.89 -18.41
C VAL A 72 14.29 -17.59 -19.06
N LYS A 73 13.57 -18.49 -18.38
CA LYS A 73 12.49 -19.33 -18.97
C LYS A 73 11.07 -18.93 -18.57
N GLY A 74 10.89 -18.04 -17.60
CA GLY A 74 9.56 -17.74 -17.05
C GLY A 74 8.79 -16.59 -17.72
N ILE A 75 9.44 -15.78 -18.56
CA ILE A 75 8.85 -14.55 -19.11
C ILE A 75 7.87 -14.82 -20.27
N ILE A 76 7.88 -16.02 -20.87
CA ILE A 76 7.13 -16.27 -22.12
C ILE A 76 5.63 -16.58 -21.90
N ASN A 77 5.16 -16.88 -20.68
CA ASN A 77 3.77 -17.37 -20.48
C ASN A 77 2.90 -16.48 -19.57
N LEU A 78 2.79 -15.18 -19.86
CA LEU A 78 1.79 -14.32 -19.21
C LEU A 78 1.03 -13.37 -20.17
N PHE A 79 1.00 -13.68 -21.48
CA PHE A 79 0.05 -13.11 -22.43
C PHE A 79 -0.69 -14.21 -23.18
#